data_AF-A0A835XBF1-F1
#
_entry.id   AF-A0A835XBF1-F1
#
_cell.length_a   1.000
_cell.length_b   1.000
_cell.length_c   1.000
_cell.angle_alpha   90.00
_cell.angle_beta   90.00
_cell.angle_gamma   90.00
#
_symmetry.space_group_name_H-M   'P 1'
#
loop_
_entity.id
_entity.type
_entity.pdbx_description
1 polymer ?
#
loop_
_entity_poly.entity_id
_entity_poly.type
_entity_poly.pdbx_seq_one_letter_code
_entity_poly.pdbx_strand_id
1 'polypeptide(L)'
;MLASVILAHTTDFIFLKALNISIPFAILGILILFIGHMFNIIIGVFVPGIQSARLVYVEFFSKFYEGNGRKFNPFGSVRKFTQEQYEPEQSMIQPEKKKPDKPKIKIKLKK
;
A
#
# COMPACT_ATOMS: atom_id res chain seq x y z
N MET A 1 -14.61 13.32 7.20
CA MET A 1 -14.91 14.60 6.53
C MET A 1 -15.16 15.72 7.54
N LEU A 2 -16.14 15.62 8.46
CA LEU A 2 -16.40 16.68 9.46
C LEU A 2 -15.17 17.11 10.27
N ALA A 3 -14.36 16.16 10.75
CA ALA A 3 -13.15 16.47 11.53
C ALA A 3 -12.12 17.30 10.76
N SER A 4 -11.92 17.02 9.47
CA SER A 4 -10.97 17.76 8.63
C SER A 4 -11.48 19.17 8.30
N VAL A 5 -12.80 19.33 8.13
CA VAL A 5 -13.44 20.63 7.93
C VAL A 5 -13.33 21.49 9.20
N ILE A 6 -13.59 20.91 10.38
CA ILE A 6 -13.47 21.60 11.66
C ILE A 6 -12.02 22.00 11.94
N LEU A 7 -11.06 21.14 11.61
CA LEU A 7 -9.64 21.46 11.75
C LEU A 7 -9.23 22.61 10.82
N ALA A 8 -9.61 22.57 9.54
CA ALA A 8 -9.36 23.65 8.60
C ALA A 8 -9.96 24.98 9.08
N HIS A 9 -11.22 24.97 9.52
CA HIS A 9 -11.89 26.14 10.07
C HIS A 9 -11.19 26.68 11.33
N THR A 10 -10.71 25.79 12.19
CA THR A 10 -9.97 26.16 13.40
C THR A 10 -8.63 26.81 13.05
N THR A 11 -7.88 26.24 12.10
CA THR A 11 -6.61 26.81 11.65
C THR A 11 -6.81 28.20 11.02
N ASP A 12 -7.85 28.37 10.20
CA ASP A 12 -8.18 29.66 9.59
C ASP A 12 -8.58 30.71 10.64
N PHE A 13 -9.40 30.33 11.62
CA PHE A 13 -9.78 31.21 12.73
C PHE A 13 -8.59 31.67 13.57
N ILE A 14 -7.63 30.77 13.83
CA ILE A 14 -6.38 31.09 14.53
C ILE A 14 -5.55 32.07 13.70
N PHE A 15 -5.45 31.86 12.39
CA PHE A 15 -4.73 32.73 11.47
C PHE A 15 -5.34 34.15 11.42
N LEU A 16 -6.64 34.26 11.24
CA LEU A 16 -7.35 35.54 11.20
C LEU A 16 -7.22 36.32 12.53
N LYS A 17 -7.21 35.62 13.67
CA LYS A 17 -6.91 36.25 14.97
C LYS A 17 -5.46 36.70 15.07
N ALA A 18 -4.50 35.90 14.59
CA ALA A 18 -3.08 36.23 14.63
C ALA A 18 -2.75 37.49 13.80
N LEU A 19 -3.41 37.68 12.65
CA LEU A 19 -3.25 38.87 11.80
C LEU A 19 -3.64 40.18 12.51
N ASN A 20 -4.67 40.15 13.37
CA ASN A 20 -5.19 41.34 14.04
C ASN A 20 -4.38 41.79 15.26
N ILE A 21 -3.45 40.96 15.75
CA ILE A 21 -2.73 41.21 17.01
C ILE A 21 -1.40 41.93 16.76
N SER A 22 -0.59 41.48 15.81
CA SER A 22 0.70 42.11 15.49
C SER A 22 1.38 41.51 14.24
N ILE A 23 2.23 42.30 13.56
CA ILE A 23 2.98 41.89 12.36
C ILE A 23 3.86 40.63 12.57
N PRO A 24 4.63 40.45 13.67
CA PRO A 24 5.41 39.23 13.86
C PRO A 24 4.53 37.98 14.03
N PHE A 25 3.35 38.10 14.65
CA PHE A 25 2.41 36.99 14.76
C PHE A 25 1.75 36.62 13.43
N ALA A 26 1.60 37.58 12.51
CA ALA A 26 1.12 37.31 11.16
C ALA A 26 2.06 36.37 10.37
N ILE A 27 3.38 36.60 10.48
CA ILE A 27 4.41 35.79 9.82
C ILE A 27 4.46 34.38 10.41
N LEU A 28 4.29 34.25 11.72
CA LEU A 28 4.20 32.94 12.35
C LEU A 28 2.88 32.22 11.98
N GLY A 29 1.78 32.97 11.89
CA GLY A 29 0.47 32.46 11.50
C GLY A 29 0.44 31.88 10.09
N ILE A 30 1.09 32.53 9.11
CA ILE A 30 1.12 32.03 7.73
C ILE A 30 1.89 30.69 7.63
N LEU A 31 2.97 30.55 8.40
CA LEU A 31 3.75 29.30 8.45
C LEU A 31 2.92 28.15 9.05
N ILE A 32 2.23 28.42 10.16
CA ILE A 32 1.34 27.44 10.81
C ILE A 32 0.17 27.07 9.87
N LEU A 33 -0.40 28.04 9.15
CA LEU A 33 -1.49 27.79 8.22
C LEU A 33 -1.04 26.83 7.13
N PHE A 34 0.11 27.09 6.51
CA PHE A 34 0.61 26.25 5.42
C PHE A 34 0.88 24.81 5.88
N ILE A 35 1.57 24.65 7.01
CA ILE A 35 1.86 23.32 7.56
C ILE A 35 0.57 22.62 7.99
N GLY A 36 -0.30 23.30 8.73
CA GLY A 36 -1.53 22.74 9.27
C GLY A 36 -2.49 22.29 8.17
N HIS A 37 -2.62 23.08 7.11
CA HIS A 37 -3.50 22.76 5.99
C HIS A 37 -2.97 21.59 5.16
N MET A 38 -1.64 21.51 4.94
CA MET A 38 -1.03 20.38 4.25
C MET A 38 -1.24 19.05 5.01
N PHE A 39 -0.97 19.03 6.32
CA PHE A 39 -1.22 17.85 7.14
C PHE A 39 -2.71 17.47 7.21
N ASN A 40 -3.61 18.46 7.25
CA ASN A 40 -5.04 18.21 7.25
C ASN A 40 -5.52 17.49 5.98
N ILE A 41 -4.99 17.88 4.80
CA ILE A 41 -5.33 17.23 3.54
C ILE A 41 -4.81 15.79 3.51
N ILE A 42 -3.56 15.57 3.93
CA ILE A 42 -2.96 14.23 4.00
C ILE A 42 -3.84 13.33 4.88
N ILE A 43 -4.08 13.72 6.13
CA ILE A 43 -4.87 12.91 7.06
C ILE A 43 -6.31 12.73 6.55
N GLY A 44 -6.90 13.78 5.96
CA GLY A 44 -8.25 13.76 5.41
C GLY A 44 -8.48 12.69 4.33
N VAL A 45 -7.46 12.40 3.51
CA VAL A 45 -7.52 11.35 2.48
C VAL A 45 -7.13 9.97 3.04
N PHE A 46 -6.20 9.91 3.98
CA PHE A 46 -5.72 8.64 4.54
C PHE A 46 -6.75 7.94 5.44
N VAL A 47 -7.55 8.70 6.20
CA VAL A 47 -8.60 8.16 7.10
C VAL A 47 -9.62 7.28 6.36
N PRO A 48 -10.29 7.75 5.29
CA PRO A 48 -11.23 6.89 4.55
C PRO A 48 -10.51 5.73 3.84
N GLY A 49 -9.23 5.88 3.48
CA GLY A 49 -8.43 4.80 2.89
C GLY A 49 -8.25 3.61 3.83
N ILE A 50 -7.92 3.85 5.11
CA ILE A 50 -7.80 2.78 6.11
C ILE A 50 -9.17 2.19 6.44
N GLN A 51 -10.18 3.04 6.55
CA GLN A 51 -11.53 2.62 6.89
C GLN A 51 -12.18 1.77 5.78
N SER A 52 -11.92 2.11 4.52
CA SER A 52 -12.34 1.31 3.37
C SER A 52 -11.59 -0.01 3.30
N ALA A 53 -10.27 -0.01 3.53
CA ALA A 53 -9.47 -1.24 3.57
C ALA A 53 -9.98 -2.24 4.61
N ARG A 54 -10.46 -1.76 5.77
CA ARG A 54 -11.07 -2.62 6.80
C ARG A 54 -12.32 -3.33 6.26
N LEU A 55 -13.24 -2.59 5.64
CA LEU A 55 -14.44 -3.19 5.05
C LEU A 55 -14.05 -4.19 3.95
N VAL A 56 -13.16 -3.80 3.03
CA VAL A 56 -12.70 -4.69 1.96
C VAL A 56 -12.09 -5.97 2.53
N TYR A 57 -11.25 -5.88 3.58
CA TYR A 57 -10.65 -7.05 4.22
C TYR A 57 -11.70 -8.01 4.80
N VAL A 58 -12.59 -7.53 5.67
CA VAL A 58 -13.49 -8.42 6.43
C VAL A 58 -14.76 -8.78 5.66
N GLU A 59 -15.29 -7.87 4.84
CA GLU A 59 -16.56 -8.06 4.15
C GLU A 59 -16.37 -8.78 2.81
N PHE A 60 -15.30 -8.44 2.06
CA PHE A 60 -15.05 -9.05 0.76
C PHE A 60 -14.29 -10.38 0.88
N PHE A 61 -13.17 -10.43 1.60
CA PHE A 61 -12.39 -11.68 1.68
C PHE A 61 -13.09 -12.76 2.53
N SER A 62 -13.88 -12.40 3.54
CA SER A 62 -14.61 -13.42 4.31
C SER A 62 -15.72 -14.10 3.52
N LYS A 63 -16.27 -13.48 2.46
CA LYS A 63 -17.40 -14.02 1.70
C LYS A 63 -17.04 -14.51 0.30
N PHE A 64 -16.08 -13.87 -0.36
CA PHE A 64 -15.75 -14.16 -1.76
C PHE A 64 -14.41 -14.87 -1.95
N TYR A 65 -13.59 -14.96 -0.90
CA TYR A 65 -12.32 -15.69 -0.93
C TYR A 65 -12.47 -17.06 -0.26
N GLU A 66 -13.20 -17.96 -0.91
CA GLU A 66 -13.15 -19.38 -0.55
C GLU A 66 -11.76 -19.92 -0.93
N GLY A 67 -10.90 -20.10 0.07
CA GLY A 67 -9.52 -20.60 -0.08
C GLY A 67 -9.39 -22.02 -0.64
N ASN A 68 -10.45 -22.57 -1.24
CA ASN A 68 -10.49 -23.88 -1.91
C ASN A 68 -10.24 -23.79 -3.43
N GLY A 69 -9.70 -22.66 -3.91
CA GLY A 69 -9.20 -22.54 -5.28
C GLY A 69 -8.02 -23.48 -5.50
N ARG A 70 -8.15 -24.45 -6.41
CA ARG A 70 -7.01 -25.29 -6.81
C ARG A 70 -5.96 -24.40 -7.48
N LYS A 71 -4.71 -24.48 -6.98
CA LYS A 71 -3.57 -23.83 -7.64
C LYS A 71 -3.53 -24.30 -9.09
N PHE A 72 -3.60 -23.36 -10.02
CA PHE A 72 -3.44 -23.66 -11.43
C PHE A 72 -2.04 -24.26 -11.63
N ASN A 73 -1.99 -25.56 -11.91
CA ASN A 73 -0.77 -26.21 -12.36
C ASN A 73 -0.74 -26.03 -13.88
N PRO A 74 0.16 -25.19 -14.44
CA PRO A 74 0.22 -25.04 -15.89
C PRO A 74 0.48 -26.42 -16.50
N PHE A 75 -0.17 -26.69 -17.63
CA PHE A 75 0.15 -27.84 -18.47
C PHE A 75 1.51 -27.59 -19.15
N GLY A 76 2.57 -27.53 -18.35
CA GLY A 76 3.93 -27.38 -18.78
C GLY A 76 4.46 -28.72 -19.28
N SER A 77 4.32 -28.97 -20.58
CA SER A 77 5.17 -29.95 -21.23
C SER A 77 6.61 -29.46 -21.08
N VAL A 78 7.46 -30.24 -20.40
CA VAL A 78 8.89 -29.96 -20.31
C VAL A 78 9.43 -30.02 -21.74
N ARG A 79 9.61 -28.86 -22.38
CA ARG A 79 10.16 -28.79 -23.74
C ARG A 79 11.60 -29.31 -23.67
N LYS A 80 11.79 -30.56 -24.09
CA LYS A 80 13.11 -31.22 -24.12
C LYS A 80 13.94 -30.91 -25.37
N PHE A 81 13.38 -30.19 -26.36
CA PHE A 81 14.01 -30.08 -27.69
C PHE A 81 13.95 -28.69 -28.36
N THR A 82 13.55 -27.62 -27.66
CA THR A 82 13.60 -26.27 -28.25
C THR A 82 14.48 -25.40 -27.38
N GLN A 83 15.58 -24.90 -27.94
CA GLN A 83 16.44 -23.94 -27.26
C GLN A 83 15.69 -22.61 -27.11
N GLU A 84 15.81 -22.00 -25.93
CA GLU A 84 15.28 -20.67 -25.65
C GLU A 84 16.05 -19.64 -26.50
N GLN A 85 15.47 -19.24 -27.63
CA GLN A 85 15.98 -18.16 -28.47
C GLN A 85 15.39 -16.82 -28.00
N TYR A 86 15.49 -16.55 -26.70
CA TYR A 86 15.21 -15.22 -26.15
C TYR A 86 16.43 -14.84 -25.33
N GLU A 87 17.15 -13.82 -25.79
CA GLU A 87 18.21 -13.17 -25.04
C GLU A 87 17.51 -12.15 -24.12
N PRO A 88 17.37 -12.40 -22.81
CA PRO A 88 16.96 -11.35 -21.89
C PRO A 88 18.11 -10.35 -21.82
N GLU A 89 17.92 -9.19 -22.46
CA GLU A 89 18.73 -8.01 -22.24
C GLU A 89 18.69 -7.67 -20.74
N GLN A 90 19.72 -8.13 -20.04
CA GLN A 90 20.33 -7.54 -18.85
C GLN A 90 19.40 -7.02 -17.74
N SER A 91 19.41 -7.66 -16.57
CA SER A 91 20.42 -7.35 -15.55
C SER A 91 20.51 -5.85 -15.21
N MET A 92 19.47 -5.31 -14.58
CA MET A 92 19.66 -4.23 -13.60
C MET A 92 18.63 -4.30 -12.48
N ILE A 93 18.70 -5.33 -11.64
CA ILE A 93 18.52 -5.32 -10.18
C ILE A 93 18.52 -6.79 -9.74
N GLN A 94 19.55 -7.16 -8.99
CA GLN A 94 19.80 -8.49 -8.46
C GLN A 94 18.71 -8.88 -7.44
N PRO A 95 18.24 -10.15 -7.43
CA PRO A 95 18.19 -10.85 -6.16
C PRO A 95 19.02 -12.12 -6.26
N GLU A 96 20.06 -12.12 -5.43
CA GLU A 96 20.85 -13.27 -5.07
C GLU A 96 19.97 -14.48 -4.70
N LYS A 97 20.15 -15.54 -5.52
CA LYS A 97 20.11 -16.97 -5.19
C LYS A 97 19.17 -17.38 -4.03
N LYS A 98 18.03 -17.97 -4.37
CA LYS A 98 17.46 -19.06 -3.57
C LYS A 98 17.57 -20.38 -4.33
N LYS A 99 18.59 -21.14 -3.96
CA LYS A 99 18.88 -22.52 -4.37
C LYS A 99 17.62 -23.39 -4.24
N PRO A 100 17.29 -24.24 -5.23
CA PRO A 100 16.18 -25.17 -5.11
C PRO A 100 16.61 -26.34 -4.22
N ASP A 101 16.09 -26.40 -2.99
CA ASP A 101 16.21 -27.59 -2.15
C ASP A 101 15.27 -28.68 -2.70
N LYS A 102 15.87 -29.82 -3.08
CA LYS A 102 15.21 -31.00 -3.68
C LYS A 102 14.06 -31.52 -2.79
N PRO A 103 12.93 -31.95 -3.39
CA PRO A 103 11.93 -32.72 -2.65
C PRO A 103 12.44 -34.14 -2.35
N LYS A 104 12.57 -34.50 -1.06
CA LYS A 104 12.70 -35.90 -0.61
C LYS A 104 11.30 -36.54 -0.56
N ILE A 105 10.90 -37.22 -1.63
CA ILE A 105 9.72 -38.10 -1.60
C ILE A 105 10.22 -39.53 -1.36
N LYS A 106 10.18 -39.98 -0.10
CA LYS A 106 10.22 -41.42 0.24
C LYS A 106 8.83 -41.81 0.71
N ILE A 107 7.99 -42.29 -0.19
CA ILE A 107 6.81 -43.07 0.16
C ILE A 107 7.19 -44.52 -0.13
N LYS A 108 7.73 -45.22 0.88
CA LYS A 108 7.89 -46.67 0.81
C LYS A 108 6.53 -47.30 1.09
N LEU A 109 5.93 -47.75 -0.01
CA LEU A 109 5.04 -48.87 -0.22
C LEU A 109 4.79 -49.78 1.00
N LYS A 110 3.50 -49.99 1.29
CA LYS A 110 2.93 -50.99 2.19
C LYS A 110 3.09 -52.40 1.62
N LYS A 111 3.70 -53.32 2.36
CA LYS A 111 3.32 -54.75 2.46
C LYS A 111 3.87 -55.30 3.77
#